data_AF-A0A068V457-F1
#
_entry.id   AF-A0A068V457-F1
#
_cell.length_a   1.000
_cell.length_b   1.000
_cell.length_c   1.000
_cell.angle_alpha   90.00
_cell.angle_beta   90.00
_cell.angle_gamma   90.00
#
_symmetry.space_group_name_H-M   'P 1'
#
loop_
_entity.id
_entity.type
_entity.pdbx_description
1 polymer ?
#
loop_
_entity_poly.entity_id
_entity_poly.type
_entity_poly.pdbx_seq_one_letter_code
_entity_poly.pdbx_strand_id
1 'polypeptide(L)' 'MQIFMEILMGKTITLEVESSDTIDDVKAKIQDKERHSPETNSASSSSASSWRTAVP' A
#
# COMPACT_ATOMS: atom_id res chain seq x y z
N MET A 1 -1.64 -1.57 16.22
CA MET A 1 -1.44 -0.20 15.72
C MET A 1 -0.98 -0.28 14.27
N GLN A 2 -1.31 0.69 13.43
CA GLN A 2 -0.88 0.69 12.03
C GLN A 2 -0.09 1.96 11.73
N ILE A 3 1.06 1.79 11.10
CA ILE A 3 1.96 2.89 10.74
C ILE A 3 2.20 2.90 9.24
N PHE A 4 2.19 4.10 8.66
CA PHE A 4 2.45 4.33 7.25
C PHE A 4 3.84 4.93 7.11
N MET A 5 4.66 4.31 6.27
CA MET A 5 6.02 4.76 6.01
C MET A 5 6.16 5.00 4.51
N GLU A 6 6.71 6.14 4.14
CA GLU A 6 7.11 6.41 2.77
C GLU A 6 8.59 6.08 2.63
N ILE A 7 8.91 5.07 1.81
CA ILE A 7 10.29 4.73 1.47
C ILE A 7 10.72 5.41 0.17
N LEU A 8 12.04 5.45 -0.07
CA LEU A 8 12.62 6.00 -1.29
C LEU A 8 11.97 5.35 -2.52
N MET A 9 11.52 6.17 -3.48
CA MET A 9 10.63 5.85 -4.63
C MET A 9 9.11 6.03 -4.40
N GLY A 10 8.68 6.68 -3.31
CA GLY A 10 7.26 7.03 -3.14
C GLY A 10 6.36 5.82 -2.93
N LYS A 11 6.94 4.71 -2.47
CA LYS A 11 6.21 3.49 -2.14
C LYS A 11 5.78 3.62 -0.68
N THR A 12 4.47 3.74 -0.44
CA THR A 12 3.92 3.73 0.91
C THR A 12 3.72 2.29 1.36
N ILE A 13 4.41 1.91 2.44
CA ILE A 13 4.24 0.59 3.06
C ILE A 13 3.41 0.76 4.32
N THR A 14 2.41 -0.11 4.46
CA THR A 14 1.56 -0.18 5.66
C THR A 14 2.07 -1.30 6.56
N LEU A 15 2.55 -0.98 7.76
CA LEU A 15 2.98 -1.96 8.75
C LEU A 15 2.05 -1.99 9.96
N GLU A 16 1.70 -3.20 10.40
CA GLU A 16 0.99 -3.42 11.66
C GLU A 16 2.02 -3.71 12.76
N VAL A 17 1.99 -2.91 13.82
CA VAL A 17 2.86 -3.01 14.99
C VAL A 17 2.00 -3.07 16.25
N GLU A 18 2.38 -3.90 17.20
CA GLU A 18 1.83 -3.91 18.54
C GLU A 18 2.62 -2.97 19.45
N SER A 19 2.01 -2.44 20.51
CA SER A 19 2.72 -1.66 21.54
C SER A 19 3.77 -2.48 22.30
N SER A 20 3.73 -3.81 22.15
CA SER A 20 4.69 -4.76 22.72
C SER A 20 5.89 -5.01 21.81
N ASP A 21 5.79 -4.67 20.51
CA ASP A 21 6.87 -4.89 19.56
C ASP A 21 8.04 -3.95 19.84
N THR A 22 9.25 -4.49 19.79
CA THR A 22 10.47 -3.69 19.96
C THR A 22 10.91 -3.08 18.64
N ILE A 23 11.79 -2.08 18.71
CA ILE A 23 12.34 -1.44 17.50
C ILE A 23 13.04 -2.44 16.57
N ASP A 24 13.69 -3.47 17.12
CA ASP A 24 14.34 -4.52 16.33
C ASP A 24 13.33 -5.37 15.57
N ASP A 25 12.26 -5.76 16.25
CA ASP A 25 11.15 -6.53 15.67
C ASP A 25 10.43 -5.74 14.57
N VAL A 26 10.15 -4.45 14.82
CA VAL A 26 9.61 -3.53 13.81
C VAL A 26 10.54 -3.42 12.61
N LYS A 27 11.86 -3.34 12.82
CA LYS A 27 12.85 -3.25 11.74
C LYS A 27 12.89 -4.52 10.88
N ALA A 28 12.76 -5.69 11.49
CA ALA A 28 12.67 -6.96 10.79
C ALA A 28 11.39 -7.03 9.93
N LYS A 29 10.24 -6.65 10.50
CA LYS A 29 8.95 -6.62 9.78
C LYS A 29 8.95 -5.65 8.59
N ILE A 30 9.61 -4.49 8.69
CA ILE A 30 9.75 -3.54 7.58
C ILE A 30 10.55 -4.17 6.44
N GLN A 31 11.68 -4.79 6.76
CA GLN A 31 12.57 -5.41 5.78
C GLN A 31 11.94 -6.59 5.04
N ASP A 32 11.08 -7.35 5.73
CA ASP A 32 10.28 -8.41 5.14
C ASP A 32 9.24 -7.81 4.15
N LYS A 33 8.44 -6.84 4.62
CA LYS A 33 7.43 -6.19 3.79
C LYS A 33 8.01 -5.42 2.61
N GLU A 34 9.13 -4.73 2.73
CA GLU A 34 9.76 -4.03 1.61
C GLU A 34 10.14 -5.00 0.48
N ARG A 35 10.78 -6.13 0.84
CA ARG A 35 11.21 -7.14 -0.12
C ARG A 35 10.05 -7.92 -0.73
N HIS A 36 8.93 -8.02 -0.02
CA HIS A 36 7.76 -8.79 -0.46
C HIS A 36 6.59 -7.95 -0.99
N SER A 37 6.61 -6.62 -0.84
CA SER A 37 5.52 -5.78 -1.34
C SER A 37 5.61 -5.67 -2.87
N PRO A 38 4.67 -6.25 -3.64
CA PRO A 38 4.61 -6.03 -5.07
C PRO A 38 4.35 -4.53 -5.30
N GLU A 39 4.98 -3.95 -6.32
CA GLU A 39 4.69 -2.60 -6.76
C GLU A 39 3.20 -2.49 -7.09
N THR A 40 2.40 -1.93 -6.17
CA THR A 40 1.03 -1.55 -6.49
C THR A 40 1.11 -0.20 -7.18
N ASN A 41 1.55 -0.24 -8.44
CA ASN A 41 1.34 0.85 -9.37
C ASN A 41 -0.18 1.10 -9.42
N SER A 42 -0.57 2.30 -9.00
CA SER A 42 -1.91 2.84 -9.19
C SER A 42 -2.15 3.06 -10.69
N ALA A 43 -2.30 1.96 -11.44
CA ALA A 43 -3.15 1.96 -12.62
C ALA A 43 -4.59 2.08 -12.10
N SER A 44 -4.95 3.33 -11.79
CA SER A 44 -6.32 3.79 -11.60
C SER A 44 -7.17 3.24 -12.74
N SER A 45 -7.82 2.12 -12.48
CA SER A 45 -8.83 1.53 -13.36
C SER A 45 -10.10 2.35 -13.19
N SER A 46 -10.10 3.55 -13.75
CA SER A 46 -11.30 4.35 -13.93
C SER A 46 -11.80 4.19 -15.36
N SER A 47 -12.12 2.96 -15.77
CA SER A 47 -13.09 2.75 -16.84
C SER A 47 -14.46 2.61 -16.19
N ALA A 48 -14.98 3.74 -15.71
CA ALA A 48 -16.37 3.86 -15.31
C ALA A 48 -17.23 3.73 -16.57
N SER A 49 -18.09 2.72 -16.55
CA SER A 49 -19.11 2.42 -17.53
C SER A 49 -19.88 3.67 -17.95
N SER A 50 -19.75 4.08 -19.21
CA SER A 50 -20.61 5.10 -19.80
C SER A 50 -21.54 4.44 -20.82
N TRP A 51 -22.57 3.76 -20.32
CA TRP A 51 -23.79 3.47 -21.09
C TRP A 51 -24.55 4.79 -21.29
N ARG A 52 -23.97 5.69 -22.09
CA ARG A 52 -24.61 6.93 -22.54
C ARG A 52 -25.39 6.63 -23.81
N THR A 53 -26.62 6.18 -23.56
CA THR A 53 -27.85 6.65 -24.19
C THR A 53 -27.70 7.26 -25.59
N ALA A 54 -28.14 6.52 -26.61
CA ALA A 54 -28.77 7.13 -27.78
C ALA A 54 -30.29 6.94 -27.62
N VAL A 55 -30.95 8.04 -27.24
CA VAL A 55 -32.40 8.28 -27.27
C VAL A 55 -32.79 8.62 -28.72
N PRO A 56 -34.06 8.57 -29.15
CA PRO A 56 -35.13 7.58 -28.96
C PRO A 56 -35.34 6.69 -30.21
#